data_AF-A0A6I6MQ77-F1
#
_entry.id   AF-A0A6I6MQ77-F1
#
_cell.length_a   1.000
_cell.length_b   1.000
_cell.length_c   1.000
_cell.angle_alpha   90.00
_cell.angle_beta   90.00
_cell.angle_gamma   90.00
#
_symmetry.space_group_name_H-M   'P 1'
#
loop_
_entity.id
_entity.type
_entity.pdbx_description
1 polymer ?
#
loop_
_entity_poly.entity_id
_entity_poly.type
_entity_poly.pdbx_seq_one_letter_code
_entity_poly.pdbx_strand_id
1 'polypeptide(L)'
;MRSTCPTAAALRAEAKLLTMAGLILLGVGFPTTLILAAQALSPEGMSPVLPIAIGAPPIILGYLACHFASQRMVKAKALEAPRR
;
A
#
# COMPACT_ATOMS: atom_id res chain seq x y z
N MET A 1 15.99 21.40 11.45
CA MET A 1 15.60 20.88 10.12
C MET A 1 14.99 22.01 9.31
N ARG A 2 15.58 22.40 8.17
CA ARG A 2 14.91 23.32 7.23
C ARG A 2 13.72 22.57 6.64
N SER A 3 12.52 22.96 7.02
CA SER A 3 11.30 22.52 6.35
C SER A 3 11.25 23.22 5.00
N THR A 4 11.83 22.61 3.97
CA THR A 4 11.63 23.06 2.59
C THR A 4 10.16 22.91 2.26
N CYS A 5 9.51 23.98 1.78
CA CYS A 5 8.13 23.90 1.30
C CYS A 5 7.99 22.73 0.32
N PRO A 6 7.03 21.81 0.53
CA PRO A 6 6.85 20.67 -0.35
C PRO A 6 6.48 21.15 -1.76
N THR A 7 7.23 20.71 -2.77
CA THR A 7 6.96 21.01 -4.18
C THR A 7 6.05 19.93 -4.78
N ALA A 8 5.29 20.28 -5.82
CA ALA A 8 4.43 19.31 -6.53
C ALA A 8 5.23 18.14 -7.15
N ALA A 9 6.49 18.38 -7.53
CA ALA A 9 7.39 17.35 -8.03
C ALA A 9 7.80 16.34 -6.94
N ALA A 10 8.17 16.83 -5.75
CA ALA A 10 8.53 15.98 -4.62
C ALA A 10 7.34 15.10 -4.17
N LEU A 11 6.14 15.68 -4.07
CA LEU A 11 4.92 14.95 -3.71
C LEU A 11 4.58 13.84 -4.73
N ARG A 12 4.81 14.08 -6.02
CA ARG A 12 4.63 13.04 -7.05
C ARG A 12 5.67 11.92 -6.96
N ALA A 13 6.91 12.25 -6.67
CA ALA A 13 7.96 11.25 -6.50
C ALA A 13 7.64 10.33 -5.31
N GLU A 14 7.22 10.91 -4.18
CA GLU A 14 6.72 10.16 -3.03
C GLU A 14 5.50 9.30 -3.38
N ALA A 15 4.52 9.86 -4.10
CA ALA A 15 3.33 9.11 -4.50
C ALA A 15 3.69 7.88 -5.35
N LYS A 16 4.59 8.04 -6.35
CA LYS A 16 5.05 6.92 -7.19
C LYS A 16 5.75 5.84 -6.36
N LEU A 17 6.61 6.24 -5.43
CA LEU A 17 7.31 5.28 -4.55
C LEU A 17 6.32 4.50 -3.68
N LEU A 18 5.36 5.21 -3.08
CA LEU A 18 4.30 4.60 -2.27
C LEU A 18 3.40 3.68 -3.10
N THR A 19 3.07 4.04 -4.34
CA THR A 19 2.32 3.17 -5.25
C THR A 19 3.11 1.91 -5.58
N MET A 20 4.40 2.01 -5.90
CA MET A 20 5.23 0.84 -6.20
C MET A 20 5.35 -0.08 -4.98
N ALA A 21 5.60 0.49 -3.79
CA ALA A 21 5.61 -0.28 -2.54
C ALA A 21 4.26 -0.95 -2.28
N GLY A 22 3.15 -0.22 -2.47
CA GLY A 22 1.80 -0.75 -2.30
C GLY A 22 1.48 -1.90 -3.25
N LEU A 23 1.85 -1.77 -4.53
CA LEU A 23 1.65 -2.81 -5.54
C LEU A 23 2.51 -4.05 -5.26
N ILE A 24 3.75 -3.89 -4.79
CA ILE A 24 4.60 -5.03 -4.41
C ILE A 24 3.99 -5.75 -3.20
N LEU A 25 3.61 -5.01 -2.16
CA LEU A 25 3.02 -5.58 -0.95
C LEU A 25 1.70 -6.30 -1.23
N LEU A 26 0.84 -5.72 -2.08
CA LEU A 26 -0.41 -6.37 -2.49
C LEU A 26 -0.15 -7.56 -3.42
N GLY A 27 0.75 -7.40 -4.39
CA GLY A 27 1.10 -8.43 -5.37
C GLY A 27 1.73 -9.67 -4.75
N VAL A 28 2.43 -9.53 -3.62
CA VAL A 28 2.96 -10.67 -2.85
C VAL A 28 2.00 -11.11 -1.74
N GLY A 29 1.45 -10.16 -0.99
CA GLY A 29 0.60 -10.43 0.17
C GLY A 29 -0.70 -11.13 -0.19
N PHE A 30 -1.38 -10.69 -1.27
CA PHE A 30 -2.66 -11.27 -1.66
C PHE A 30 -2.54 -12.73 -2.12
N PRO A 31 -1.64 -13.10 -3.05
CA PRO A 31 -1.45 -14.51 -3.42
C PRO A 31 -1.01 -15.37 -2.25
N THR A 32 -0.09 -14.87 -1.41
CA THR A 32 0.37 -15.61 -0.23
C THR A 32 -0.79 -15.90 0.72
N THR A 33 -1.65 -14.91 0.95
CA THR A 33 -2.86 -15.08 1.78
C THR A 33 -3.81 -16.12 1.19
N LEU A 34 -4.02 -16.10 -0.13
CA LEU A 34 -4.87 -17.11 -0.80
C LEU A 34 -4.31 -18.51 -0.69
N ILE A 35 -2.99 -18.69 -0.84
CA ILE A 35 -2.33 -19.99 -0.65
C ILE A 35 -2.53 -20.48 0.78
N LEU A 36 -2.28 -19.62 1.77
CA LEU A 36 -2.48 -19.97 3.18
C LEU A 36 -3.95 -20.30 3.48
N ALA A 37 -4.89 -19.56 2.91
CA ALA A 37 -6.32 -19.80 3.07
C ALA A 37 -6.71 -21.16 2.46
N ALA A 38 -6.21 -21.49 1.27
CA ALA A 38 -6.44 -22.80 0.66
C ALA A 38 -5.90 -23.94 1.54
N GLN A 39 -4.70 -23.76 2.12
CA GLN A 39 -4.12 -24.73 3.04
C GLN A 39 -4.91 -24.86 4.34
N ALA A 40 -5.49 -23.76 4.85
CA ALA A 40 -6.32 -23.77 6.05
C ALA A 40 -7.70 -24.42 5.84
N LEU A 41 -8.19 -24.43 4.60
CA LEU A 41 -9.45 -25.09 4.23
C LEU A 41 -9.29 -26.57 3.87
N SER A 42 -8.06 -27.09 3.82
CA SER A 42 -7.76 -28.49 3.53
C SER A 42 -8.11 -29.41 4.71
N PRO A 43 -8.55 -30.66 4.47
CA PRO A 43 -8.85 -31.64 5.54
C PRO A 43 -7.67 -31.94 6.47
N GLU A 44 -6.45 -31.89 5.95
CA GLU A 44 -5.16 -32.04 6.69
C GLU A 44 -4.53 -30.66 6.94
N GLY A 45 -5.35 -29.62 6.98
CA GLY A 45 -4.95 -28.22 6.81
C GLY A 45 -4.22 -27.60 7.98
N MET A 46 -3.51 -26.51 7.68
CA MET A 46 -2.84 -25.70 8.69
C MET A 46 -3.84 -24.89 9.53
N SER A 47 -3.36 -24.30 10.62
CA SER A 47 -4.19 -23.48 11.51
C SER A 47 -4.95 -22.37 10.74
N PRO A 48 -6.26 -22.18 11.03
CA PRO A 48 -7.12 -21.20 10.35
C PRO A 48 -6.73 -19.75 10.61
N VAL A 49 -5.81 -19.50 11.55
CA VAL A 49 -5.32 -18.17 11.90
C VAL A 49 -4.13 -17.74 11.04
N LEU A 50 -3.42 -18.67 10.38
CA LEU A 50 -2.25 -18.36 9.55
C LEU A 50 -2.51 -17.34 8.44
N PRO A 51 -3.60 -17.44 7.64
CA PRO A 51 -3.88 -16.48 6.58
C PRO A 51 -4.04 -15.06 7.12
N ILE A 52 -4.59 -14.92 8.32
CA ILE A 52 -4.77 -13.61 8.96
C ILE A 52 -3.43 -13.09 9.48
N ALA A 53 -2.70 -13.90 10.26
CA ALA A 53 -1.47 -13.46 10.92
C ALA A 53 -0.35 -13.10 9.93
N ILE A 54 -0.25 -13.84 8.83
CA ILE A 54 0.81 -13.65 7.81
C ILE A 54 0.31 -12.77 6.66
N GLY A 55 -0.94 -12.95 6.24
CA GLY A 55 -1.49 -12.31 5.06
C GLY A 55 -2.08 -10.92 5.28
N ALA A 56 -2.69 -10.66 6.45
CA ALA A 56 -3.28 -9.36 6.73
C ALA A 56 -2.25 -8.22 6.79
N PRO A 57 -1.07 -8.35 7.45
CA PRO A 57 -0.10 -7.27 7.53
C PRO A 57 0.36 -6.70 6.17
N PRO A 58 0.83 -7.51 5.19
CA PRO A 58 1.27 -6.97 3.90
C PRO A 58 0.10 -6.36 3.10
N ILE A 59 -1.11 -6.92 3.18
CA ILE A 59 -2.28 -6.36 2.50
C ILE A 59 -2.65 -4.99 3.08
N ILE A 60 -2.70 -4.87 4.41
CA ILE A 60 -3.02 -3.60 5.10
C ILE A 60 -1.96 -2.54 4.77
N LEU A 61 -0.67 -2.91 4.85
CA LEU A 61 0.41 -1.99 4.50
C LEU A 61 0.36 -1.58 3.03
N GLY A 62 0.04 -2.52 2.13
CA GLY A 62 -0.12 -2.22 0.71
C GLY A 62 -1.28 -1.26 0.44
N TYR A 63 -2.43 -1.48 1.10
CA TYR A 63 -3.56 -0.55 1.06
C TYR A 63 -3.19 0.85 1.56
N LEU A 64 -2.53 0.93 2.72
CA LEU A 64 -2.12 2.21 3.30
C LEU A 64 -1.11 2.95 2.42
N ALA A 65 -0.17 2.23 1.80
CA ALA A 65 0.78 2.81 0.86
C ALA A 65 0.05 3.43 -0.34
N CYS A 66 -0.90 2.71 -0.94
CA CYS A 66 -1.74 3.25 -2.02
C CYS A 66 -2.62 4.43 -1.57
N HIS A 67 -3.15 4.39 -0.34
CA HIS A 67 -3.92 5.49 0.23
C HIS A 67 -3.06 6.77 0.37
N PHE A 68 -1.85 6.65 0.94
CA PHE A 68 -0.94 7.78 1.08
C PHE A 68 -0.44 8.28 -0.27
N ALA A 69 -0.20 7.40 -1.25
CA ALA A 69 0.13 7.79 -2.61
C ALA A 69 -0.95 8.69 -3.21
N SER A 70 -2.22 8.30 -3.04
CA SER A 70 -3.38 9.06 -3.51
C SER A 70 -3.44 10.44 -2.84
N GLN A 71 -3.26 10.51 -1.53
CA GLN A 71 -3.22 11.79 -0.81
C GLN A 71 -2.09 12.72 -1.29
N ARG A 72 -0.90 12.17 -1.55
CA ARG A 72 0.26 12.95 -2.04
C ARG A 72 0.01 13.49 -3.43
N MET A 73 -0.64 12.71 -4.30
CA MET A 73 -1.00 13.13 -5.66
C MET A 73 -2.07 14.23 -5.67
N VAL A 74 -3.08 14.15 -4.78
CA VAL A 74 -4.08 15.21 -4.59
C VAL A 74 -3.41 16.51 -4.09
N LYS A 75 -2.50 16.42 -3.13
CA LYS A 75 -1.74 17.59 -2.64
C LYS A 75 -0.87 18.20 -3.74
N ALA A 76 -0.24 17.38 -4.58
CA ALA A 76 0.53 17.88 -5.72
C ALA A 76 -0.35 18.63 -6.72
N LYS A 77 -1.55 18.11 -7.00
CA LYS A 77 -2.54 18.78 -7.86
C LYS A 77 -3.02 20.11 -7.28
N ALA A 78 -3.23 20.18 -5.96
CA ALA A 78 -3.64 21.43 -5.30
C ALA A 78 -2.57 22.53 -5.41
N LEU A 79 -1.29 22.18 -5.42
CA LEU A 79 -0.19 23.13 -5.61
C LEU A 79 -0.05 23.63 -7.06
N GLU A 80 -0.54 22.86 -8.03
CA GLU A 80 -0.52 23.22 -9.45
C GLU A 80 -1.79 23.93 -9.91
N ALA A 81 -2.87 23.80 -9.14
CA ALA A 81 -4.13 24.47 -9.45
C ALA A 81 -3.88 25.99 -9.42
N PRO A 82 -4.22 26.72 -10.49
CA PRO A 82 -4.13 28.17 -10.48
C PRO A 82 -5.02 28.70 -9.36
N ARG A 83 -4.48 29.58 -8.50
CA ARG A 83 -5.27 30.37 -7.55
C ARG A 83 -6.34 31.11 -8.36
N ARG A 84 -7.57 30.59 -8.36
CA ARG A 84 -8.77 31.34 -8.71
C ARG A 84 -9.27 32.07 -7.48
#